data_AF-A0A518CCE2-F1
#
_entry.id   AF-A0A518CCE2-F1
#
_cell.length_a   1.000
_cell.length_b   1.000
_cell.length_c   1.000
_cell.angle_alpha   90.00
_cell.angle_beta   90.00
_cell.angle_gamma   90.00
#
_symmetry.space_group_name_H-M   'P 1'
#
loop_
_entity.id
_entity.type
_entity.pdbx_description
1 polymer ?
#
loop_
_entity_poly.entity_id
_entity_poly.type
_entity_poly.pdbx_seq_one_letter_code
_entity_poly.pdbx_strand_id
1 'polypeptide(L)'
;MTDYFDTPDDLHPFAEALVKKLIAAKRPHGWDDHRTEDAIQELFLAGWQVLCETKDVGLAKNRMASRQYNLLRDFYSEGKREPKAVSRIDSDNQPGNIEGYATPRTSRCRDPAVDGLIRDYLGSLPERRREVCTLWMAGCTVDEIARETGIPKRTVQRELSIIKEGEQG
;
A
#
# COMPACT_ATOMS: atom_id res chain seq x y z
N MET A 1 32.72 -33.27 3.92
CA MET A 1 31.81 -33.27 2.76
C MET A 1 30.99 -32.01 2.89
N THR A 2 31.43 -30.91 2.27
CA THR A 2 30.74 -29.63 2.35
C THR A 2 29.61 -29.65 1.34
N ASP A 3 28.40 -29.85 1.83
CA ASP A 3 27.18 -29.69 1.03
C ASP A 3 27.19 -28.29 0.44
N TYR A 4 27.40 -28.25 -0.87
CA TYR A 4 27.20 -27.09 -1.72
C TYR A 4 25.70 -26.81 -1.66
N PHE A 5 25.25 -25.93 -0.75
CA PHE A 5 23.89 -25.41 -0.81
C PHE A 5 23.80 -24.60 -2.11
N ASP A 6 23.26 -25.22 -3.16
CA ASP A 6 22.79 -24.52 -4.35
C ASP A 6 21.92 -23.33 -3.89
N THR A 7 22.19 -22.19 -4.50
CA THR A 7 22.63 -21.01 -3.76
C THR A 7 21.51 -20.09 -3.27
N PRO A 8 21.81 -19.22 -2.26
CA PRO A 8 21.05 -18.01 -1.92
C PRO A 8 20.71 -17.07 -3.08
N ASP A 9 21.22 -17.34 -4.29
CA ASP A 9 21.18 -16.45 -5.45
C ASP A 9 19.77 -16.07 -5.88
N ASP A 10 18.78 -16.88 -5.49
CA ASP A 10 17.37 -16.66 -5.80
C ASP A 10 16.64 -15.73 -4.81
N LEU A 11 17.19 -15.51 -3.61
CA LEU A 11 16.54 -14.73 -2.56
C LEU A 11 16.67 -13.23 -2.80
N HIS A 12 17.86 -12.76 -3.19
CA HIS A 12 18.09 -11.33 -3.41
C HIS A 12 17.27 -10.78 -4.60
N PRO A 13 17.27 -11.42 -5.79
CA PRO A 13 16.41 -11.01 -6.89
C PRO A 13 14.92 -11.09 -6.55
N PHE A 14 14.53 -12.03 -5.68
CA PHE A 14 13.16 -12.12 -5.20
C PHE A 14 12.78 -10.95 -4.26
N ALA A 15 13.67 -10.56 -3.34
CA ALA A 15 13.50 -9.37 -2.50
C ALA A 15 13.33 -8.12 -3.37
N GLU A 16 14.22 -7.91 -4.34
CA GLU A 16 14.14 -6.80 -5.29
C GLU A 16 12.81 -6.77 -6.05
N ALA A 17 12.37 -7.91 -6.58
CA ALA A 17 11.11 -8.01 -7.32
C ALA A 17 9.91 -7.61 -6.44
N LEU A 18 9.92 -7.99 -5.17
CA LEU A 18 8.89 -7.59 -4.21
C LEU A 18 8.91 -6.07 -3.98
N VAL A 19 10.07 -5.47 -3.75
CA VAL A 19 10.17 -4.01 -3.52
C VAL A 19 9.82 -3.23 -4.78
N LYS A 20 10.30 -3.64 -5.96
CA LYS A 20 9.91 -3.05 -7.27
C LYS A 20 8.40 -3.10 -7.47
N LYS A 21 7.75 -4.22 -7.12
CA LYS A 21 6.28 -4.34 -7.15
C LYS A 21 5.60 -3.38 -6.19
N LEU A 22 6.16 -3.12 -5.00
CA LEU A 22 5.63 -2.12 -4.07
C LEU A 22 5.70 -0.71 -4.63
N ILE A 23 6.87 -0.31 -5.15
CA ILE A 23 7.11 1.02 -5.72
C ILE A 23 6.16 1.27 -6.90
N ALA A 24 6.02 0.28 -7.80
CA ALA A 24 5.12 0.35 -8.94
C ALA A 24 3.65 0.49 -8.53
N ALA A 25 3.22 -0.19 -7.45
CA ALA A 25 1.82 -0.19 -7.03
C ALA A 25 1.38 1.08 -6.27
N LYS A 26 2.29 1.80 -5.59
CA LYS A 26 1.90 2.79 -4.56
C LYS A 26 2.36 4.24 -4.77
N ARG A 27 2.73 4.61 -6.00
CA ARG A 27 3.35 5.89 -6.42
C ARG A 27 4.79 6.02 -5.92
N PRO A 28 5.74 6.50 -6.75
CA PRO A 28 7.16 6.60 -6.39
C PRO A 28 7.48 7.72 -5.40
N HIS A 29 6.53 8.58 -5.02
CA HIS A 29 6.80 9.69 -4.10
C HIS A 29 7.03 9.17 -2.67
N GLY A 30 8.29 9.23 -2.24
CA GLY A 30 8.76 8.83 -0.90
C GLY A 30 9.67 7.60 -0.89
N TRP A 31 9.85 6.93 -2.03
CA TRP A 31 10.86 5.88 -2.21
C TRP A 31 12.09 6.50 -2.86
N ASP A 32 13.13 6.74 -2.08
CA ASP A 32 14.47 7.03 -2.59
C ASP A 32 15.29 5.73 -2.73
N ASP A 33 16.45 5.83 -3.35
CA ASP A 33 17.32 4.68 -3.60
C ASP A 33 17.76 4.01 -2.29
N HIS A 34 17.97 4.80 -1.22
CA HIS A 34 18.37 4.28 0.09
C HIS A 34 17.26 3.47 0.76
N ARG A 35 16.03 4.00 0.79
CA ARG A 35 14.85 3.31 1.33
C ARG A 35 14.51 2.06 0.53
N THR A 36 14.75 2.10 -0.77
CA THR A 36 14.58 0.93 -1.64
C THR A 36 15.57 -0.16 -1.26
N GLU A 37 16.84 0.18 -1.10
CA GLU A 37 17.90 -0.74 -0.67
C GLU A 37 17.65 -1.29 0.74
N ASP A 38 17.30 -0.44 1.71
CA ASP A 38 16.99 -0.85 3.08
C ASP A 38 15.82 -1.87 3.11
N ALA A 39 14.78 -1.63 2.32
CA ALA A 39 13.65 -2.56 2.21
C ALA A 39 14.05 -3.89 1.59
N ILE A 40 14.93 -3.89 0.58
CA ILE A 40 15.46 -5.11 -0.05
C ILE A 40 16.27 -5.90 0.98
N GLN A 41 17.16 -5.24 1.73
CA GLN A 41 17.99 -5.87 2.74
C GLN A 41 17.16 -6.46 3.89
N GLU A 42 16.15 -5.75 4.40
CA GLU A 42 15.28 -6.29 5.44
C GLU A 42 14.54 -7.55 4.97
N LEU A 43 13.99 -7.53 3.74
CA LEU A 43 13.35 -8.70 3.17
C LEU A 43 14.32 -9.86 3.01
N PHE A 44 15.50 -9.60 2.43
CA PHE A 44 16.53 -10.61 2.24
C PHE A 44 16.95 -11.26 3.56
N LEU A 45 17.25 -10.47 4.59
CA LEU A 45 17.63 -10.99 5.91
C LEU A 45 16.52 -11.84 6.53
N ALA A 46 15.26 -11.43 6.40
CA ALA A 46 14.12 -12.19 6.89
C ALA A 46 13.93 -13.53 6.16
N GLY A 47 14.16 -13.57 4.85
CA GLY A 47 14.15 -14.80 4.05
C GLY A 47 15.34 -15.69 4.36
N TRP A 48 16.54 -15.11 4.44
CA TRP A 48 17.80 -15.80 4.71
C TRP A 48 17.77 -16.50 6.06
N GLN A 49 17.27 -15.85 7.11
CA GLN A 49 17.14 -16.47 8.42
C GLN A 49 16.29 -17.76 8.35
N VAL A 50 15.12 -17.70 7.70
CA VAL A 50 14.26 -18.88 7.53
C VAL A 50 14.95 -19.95 6.69
N LEU A 51 15.63 -19.57 5.61
CA LEU A 51 16.38 -20.53 4.80
C LEU A 51 17.48 -21.20 5.63
N CYS A 52 18.18 -20.48 6.50
CA CYS A 52 19.21 -21.06 7.36
C CYS A 52 18.62 -22.09 8.33
N GLU A 53 17.45 -21.81 8.90
CA GLU A 53 16.77 -22.63 9.91
C GLU A 53 16.09 -23.86 9.29
N THR A 54 15.33 -23.68 8.21
CA THR A 54 14.47 -24.75 7.66
C THR A 54 15.04 -25.42 6.43
N LYS A 55 16.06 -24.80 5.80
CA LYS A 55 16.60 -25.20 4.49
C LYS A 55 15.54 -25.23 3.37
N ASP A 56 14.42 -24.53 3.56
CA ASP A 56 13.31 -24.46 2.61
C ASP A 56 13.22 -23.05 1.97
N VAL A 57 13.53 -22.99 0.67
CA VAL A 57 13.48 -21.77 -0.14
C VAL A 57 12.06 -21.26 -0.32
N GLY A 58 11.08 -22.15 -0.45
CA GLY A 58 9.66 -21.77 -0.59
C GLY A 58 9.15 -21.08 0.68
N LEU A 59 9.51 -21.62 1.85
CA LEU A 59 9.16 -21.01 3.12
C LEU A 59 9.87 -19.66 3.33
N ALA A 60 11.14 -19.56 2.93
CA ALA A 60 11.88 -18.30 2.95
C ALA A 60 11.21 -17.23 2.07
N LYS A 61 10.87 -17.55 0.81
CA LYS A 61 10.16 -16.63 -0.10
C LYS A 61 8.78 -16.24 0.45
N ASN A 62 8.05 -17.17 1.06
CA ASN A 62 6.77 -16.86 1.73
C ASN A 62 6.94 -15.90 2.92
N ARG A 63 8.00 -16.10 3.72
CA ARG A 63 8.34 -15.19 4.82
C ARG A 63 8.58 -13.77 4.31
N MET A 64 9.33 -13.63 3.22
CA MET A 64 9.60 -12.32 2.60
C MET A 64 8.32 -11.65 2.09
N ALA A 65 7.47 -12.40 1.39
CA ALA A 65 6.18 -11.89 0.91
C ALA A 65 5.27 -11.45 2.07
N SER A 66 5.27 -12.18 3.18
CA SER A 66 4.53 -11.81 4.39
C SER A 66 5.11 -10.54 5.05
N ARG A 67 6.44 -10.40 5.07
CA ARG A 67 7.15 -9.26 5.67
C ARG A 67 6.99 -7.97 4.85
N GLN A 68 6.85 -8.10 3.53
CA GLN A 68 6.59 -6.99 2.61
C GLN A 68 5.38 -6.14 3.02
N TYR A 69 4.31 -6.76 3.54
CA TYR A 69 3.12 -6.03 4.02
C TYR A 69 3.40 -5.19 5.28
N ASN A 70 4.31 -5.65 6.14
CA ASN A 70 4.71 -4.90 7.33
C ASN A 70 5.54 -3.66 6.95
N LEU A 71 6.50 -3.82 6.04
CA LEU A 71 7.28 -2.70 5.48
C LEU A 71 6.36 -1.62 4.91
N LEU A 72 5.34 -2.04 4.16
CA LEU A 72 4.37 -1.12 3.58
C LEU A 72 3.58 -0.36 4.66
N ARG A 73 3.11 -1.08 5.69
CA ARG A 73 2.39 -0.49 6.82
C ARG A 73 3.27 0.52 7.57
N ASP A 74 4.53 0.15 7.81
CA ASP A 74 5.47 0.94 8.58
C ASP A 74 5.84 2.22 7.80
N PHE A 75 6.07 2.14 6.49
CA PHE A 75 6.26 3.28 5.59
C PHE A 75 5.07 4.28 5.63
N TYR A 76 3.83 3.79 5.55
CA TYR A 76 2.66 4.66 5.69
C TYR A 76 2.50 5.26 7.09
N SER A 77 2.98 4.56 8.12
CA SER A 77 2.95 5.07 9.49
C SER A 77 4.02 6.14 9.72
N GLU A 78 5.18 6.03 9.07
CA GLU A 78 6.27 7.01 9.10
C GLU A 78 5.88 8.31 8.40
N GLY A 79 5.29 8.24 7.19
CA GLY A 79 4.81 9.44 6.50
C GLY A 79 3.71 10.20 7.25
N LYS A 80 3.00 9.54 8.17
CA LYS A 80 2.04 10.19 9.09
C LYS A 80 2.71 10.80 10.33
N ARG A 81 3.92 10.34 10.67
CA ARG A 81 4.70 10.76 11.84
C ARG A 81 5.79 11.77 11.51
N GLU A 82 6.08 12.00 10.22
CA GLU A 82 6.92 13.12 9.82
C GLU A 82 6.36 14.40 10.45
N PRO A 83 7.16 15.13 11.24
CA PRO A 83 6.69 16.33 11.90
C PRO A 83 6.25 17.29 10.79
N LYS A 84 4.93 17.52 10.69
CA LYS A 84 4.40 18.63 9.91
C LYS A 84 5.21 19.85 10.32
N ALA A 85 5.93 20.44 9.36
CA ALA A 85 6.70 21.64 9.60
C ALA A 85 5.78 22.60 10.36
N VAL A 86 6.11 22.84 11.64
CA VAL A 86 5.43 23.84 12.44
C VAL A 86 5.64 25.12 11.66
N SER A 87 4.56 25.68 11.13
CA SER A 87 4.58 26.94 10.42
C SER A 87 5.25 27.96 11.32
N ARG A 88 6.53 28.25 11.06
CA ARG A 88 7.19 29.44 11.56
C ARG A 88 6.48 30.61 10.90
N ILE A 89 5.54 31.20 11.62
CA ILE A 89 5.13 32.57 11.39
C ILE A 89 6.28 33.41 11.94
N ASP A 90 6.92 34.19 11.05
CA ASP A 90 7.48 35.53 11.25
C ASP A 90 7.88 36.03 9.86
N SER A 91 6.99 36.79 9.19
CA SER A 91 6.99 38.26 9.05
C SER A 91 8.08 38.81 8.14
N ASP A 92 7.63 39.63 7.20
CA ASP A 92 8.32 40.68 6.45
C ASP A 92 8.93 40.36 5.05
N ASN A 93 8.14 40.72 4.04
CA ASN A 93 8.51 41.72 3.01
C ASN A 93 9.28 41.26 1.74
N GLN A 94 8.57 40.79 0.69
CA GLN A 94 8.43 41.49 -0.62
C GLN A 94 7.66 40.65 -1.67
N PRO A 95 6.91 41.30 -2.60
CA PRO A 95 6.13 40.63 -3.65
C PRO A 95 7.01 40.39 -4.88
N GLY A 96 7.57 39.19 -4.99
CA GLY A 96 8.31 38.71 -6.15
C GLY A 96 7.48 37.77 -7.00
N ASN A 97 6.94 38.31 -8.08
CA ASN A 97 6.42 37.65 -9.27
C ASN A 97 6.97 36.21 -9.51
N ILE A 98 6.14 35.17 -9.36
CA ILE A 98 6.37 33.86 -9.96
C ILE A 98 5.17 33.57 -10.87
N GLU A 99 5.44 33.74 -12.15
CA GLU A 99 4.61 33.36 -13.28
C GLU A 99 3.94 31.99 -13.09
N GLY A 100 2.69 31.93 -13.52
CA GLY A 100 1.90 30.72 -13.52
C GLY A 100 2.56 29.59 -14.31
N TYR A 101 3.04 28.58 -13.60
CA TYR A 101 3.12 27.24 -14.17
C TYR A 101 1.73 26.65 -14.09
N ALA A 102 0.98 26.83 -15.16
CA ALA A 102 -0.17 26.00 -15.47
C ALA A 102 0.24 24.54 -15.26
N THR A 103 -0.37 23.89 -14.27
CA THR A 103 -0.38 22.42 -14.17
C THR A 103 -0.77 21.87 -15.55
N PRO A 104 -0.03 20.91 -16.13
CA PRO A 104 -0.59 20.10 -17.18
C PRO A 104 -1.72 19.26 -16.54
N ARG A 105 -2.93 19.81 -16.57
CA ARG A 105 -4.14 18.99 -16.57
C ARG A 105 -4.04 18.07 -17.78
N THR A 106 -4.52 16.83 -17.58
CA THR A 106 -4.63 15.72 -18.53
C THR A 106 -3.29 15.04 -18.83
N SER A 107 -3.03 13.82 -18.34
CA SER A 107 -3.63 12.62 -18.94
C SER A 107 -3.48 11.42 -18.01
N ARG A 108 -4.45 11.21 -17.11
CA ARG A 108 -4.91 9.85 -16.82
C ARG A 108 -6.25 9.78 -17.51
N CYS A 109 -6.41 8.90 -18.48
CA CYS A 109 -7.74 8.46 -18.90
C CYS A 109 -8.41 7.87 -17.66
N ARG A 110 -9.08 8.72 -16.89
CA ARG A 110 -10.12 8.32 -15.98
C ARG A 110 -11.26 7.96 -16.91
N ASP A 111 -11.39 6.67 -17.21
CA ASP A 111 -12.43 6.22 -18.12
C ASP A 111 -13.78 6.63 -17.51
N PRO A 112 -14.48 7.62 -18.08
CA PRO A 112 -15.72 8.13 -17.50
C PRO A 112 -16.81 7.05 -17.50
N ALA A 113 -16.69 6.02 -18.35
CA ALA A 113 -17.59 4.87 -18.32
C ALA A 113 -17.36 4.01 -17.06
N VAL A 114 -16.10 3.83 -16.65
CA VAL A 114 -15.76 3.10 -15.41
C VAL A 114 -16.21 3.86 -14.17
N ASP A 115 -16.00 5.18 -14.13
CA ASP A 115 -16.50 6.03 -13.03
C ASP A 115 -18.04 6.05 -12.96
N GLY A 116 -18.72 5.98 -14.12
CA GLY A 116 -20.18 5.85 -14.22
C GLY A 116 -20.68 4.50 -13.68
N LEU A 117 -20.06 3.40 -14.11
CA LEU A 117 -20.40 2.05 -13.63
C LEU A 117 -20.20 1.91 -12.11
N ILE A 118 -19.11 2.47 -11.56
CA ILE A 118 -18.86 2.49 -10.12
C ILE A 118 -19.97 3.27 -9.41
N ARG A 119 -20.40 4.42 -9.96
CA ARG A 119 -21.48 5.23 -9.37
C ARG A 119 -22.82 4.51 -9.41
N ASP A 120 -23.15 3.82 -10.50
CA ASP A 120 -24.40 3.07 -10.65
C ASP A 120 -24.43 1.83 -9.74
N TYR A 121 -23.30 1.14 -9.59
CA TYR A 121 -23.15 0.02 -8.65
C TYR A 121 -23.27 0.48 -7.18
N LEU A 122 -22.63 1.59 -6.82
CA LEU A 122 -22.80 2.18 -5.49
C LEU A 122 -24.23 2.67 -5.24
N GLY A 123 -24.91 3.15 -6.29
CA GLY A 123 -26.31 3.55 -6.25
C GLY A 123 -27.27 2.40 -5.95
N SER A 124 -27.01 1.21 -6.47
CA SER A 124 -27.85 0.02 -6.26
C SER A 124 -27.65 -0.68 -4.91
N LEU A 125 -26.54 -0.38 -4.22
CA LEU A 125 -26.26 -0.91 -2.89
C LEU A 125 -27.09 -0.20 -1.81
N PRO A 126 -27.62 -0.95 -0.81
CA PRO A 126 -28.16 -0.38 0.41
C PRO A 126 -27.20 0.63 1.05
N GLU A 127 -27.73 1.72 1.62
CA GLU A 127 -26.96 2.85 2.16
C GLU A 127 -25.83 2.40 3.11
N ARG A 128 -26.14 1.45 3.99
CA ARG A 128 -25.17 0.82 4.90
C ARG A 128 -23.99 0.14 4.18
N ARG A 129 -24.24 -0.51 3.05
CA ARG A 129 -23.19 -1.18 2.26
C ARG A 129 -22.40 -0.18 1.44
N ARG A 130 -23.05 0.88 0.97
CA ARG A 130 -22.39 1.98 0.25
C ARG A 130 -21.34 2.65 1.12
N GLU A 131 -21.66 2.93 2.38
CA GLU A 131 -20.73 3.53 3.34
C GLU A 131 -19.53 2.61 3.62
N VAL A 132 -19.79 1.33 3.92
CA VAL A 132 -18.73 0.33 4.14
C VAL A 132 -17.83 0.19 2.91
N CYS A 133 -18.42 0.13 1.71
CA CYS A 133 -17.69 0.00 0.44
C CYS A 133 -16.86 1.27 0.14
N THR A 134 -17.42 2.45 0.39
CA THR A 134 -16.74 3.72 0.16
C THR A 134 -15.52 3.88 1.07
N LEU A 135 -15.66 3.54 2.36
CA LEU A 135 -14.54 3.56 3.31
C LEU A 135 -13.50 2.47 2.99
N TRP A 136 -13.94 1.31 2.50
CA TRP A 136 -13.02 0.26 2.06
C TRP A 136 -12.23 0.65 0.80
N MET A 137 -12.89 1.27 -0.19
CA MET A 137 -12.23 1.83 -1.38
C MET A 137 -11.28 2.98 -1.03
N ALA A 138 -11.57 3.73 0.04
CA ALA A 138 -10.66 4.74 0.59
C ALA A 138 -9.45 4.14 1.33
N GLY A 139 -9.39 2.81 1.48
CA GLY A 139 -8.27 2.09 2.08
C GLY A 139 -8.37 1.93 3.60
N CYS A 140 -9.53 2.18 4.21
CA CYS A 140 -9.74 1.98 5.64
C CYS A 140 -9.75 0.48 6.00
N THR A 141 -9.18 0.16 7.16
CA THR A 141 -9.21 -1.20 7.71
C THR A 141 -10.60 -1.53 8.27
N VAL A 142 -10.93 -2.82 8.40
CA VAL A 142 -12.19 -3.29 9.00
C VAL A 142 -12.46 -2.65 10.38
N ASP A 143 -11.40 -2.44 11.15
CA ASP A 143 -11.46 -1.85 12.48
C ASP A 143 -11.71 -0.34 12.47
N GLU A 144 -11.24 0.35 11.44
CA GLU A 144 -11.52 1.78 11.22
C GLU A 144 -12.94 1.96 10.68
N ILE A 145 -13.37 1.12 9.74
CA ILE A 145 -14.74 1.14 9.22
C ILE A 145 -15.75 0.87 10.34
N ALA A 146 -15.47 -0.13 11.20
CA ALA A 146 -16.33 -0.44 12.34
C ALA A 146 -16.44 0.73 13.34
N ARG A 147 -15.36 1.48 13.54
CA ARG A 147 -15.35 2.67 14.41
C ARG A 147 -16.10 3.85 13.78
N GLU A 148 -15.89 4.08 12.49
CA GLU A 148 -16.47 5.22 11.77
C GLU A 148 -17.97 5.06 11.51
N THR A 149 -18.41 3.84 11.21
CA THR A 149 -19.82 3.53 10.91
C THR A 149 -20.62 3.09 12.14
N GLY A 150 -19.96 2.86 13.29
CA GLY A 150 -20.58 2.28 14.48
C GLY A 150 -21.07 0.83 14.30
N ILE A 151 -20.65 0.17 13.22
CA ILE A 151 -21.08 -1.19 12.88
C ILE A 151 -20.10 -2.21 13.51
N PRO A 152 -20.59 -3.33 14.10
CA PRO A 152 -19.71 -4.38 14.60
C PRO A 152 -18.79 -4.94 13.50
N LYS A 153 -17.51 -5.16 13.84
CA LYS A 153 -16.49 -5.70 12.91
C LYS A 153 -16.96 -6.92 12.11
N ARG A 154 -17.67 -7.83 12.78
CA ARG A 154 -18.24 -9.05 12.17
C ARG A 154 -19.25 -8.74 11.06
N THR A 155 -20.01 -7.66 11.21
CA THR A 155 -20.94 -7.18 10.20
C THR A 155 -20.19 -6.51 9.06
N VAL A 156 -19.17 -5.68 9.33
CA VAL A 156 -18.31 -5.10 8.28
C VAL A 156 -17.67 -6.18 7.42
N GLN A 157 -17.13 -7.23 8.03
CA GLN A 157 -16.56 -8.38 7.31
C GLN A 157 -17.60 -9.09 6.44
N ARG A 158 -18.81 -9.33 6.97
CA ARG A 158 -19.90 -9.95 6.23
C ARG A 158 -20.31 -9.11 5.01
N GLU A 159 -20.43 -7.79 5.16
CA GLU A 159 -20.79 -6.91 4.04
C GLU A 159 -19.69 -6.87 2.98
N LEU A 160 -18.41 -6.86 3.36
CA LEU A 160 -17.29 -6.93 2.42
C LEU A 160 -17.22 -8.28 1.69
N SER A 161 -17.56 -9.39 2.35
CA SER A 161 -17.67 -10.70 1.71
C SER A 161 -18.77 -10.71 0.65
N ILE A 162 -19.95 -10.14 0.95
CA ILE A 162 -21.07 -10.08 0.02
C ILE A 162 -20.74 -9.19 -1.20
N ILE A 163 -20.02 -8.08 -1.00
CA ILE A 163 -19.56 -7.21 -2.09
C ILE A 163 -18.59 -7.98 -3.01
N LYS A 164 -17.65 -8.74 -2.44
CA LYS A 164 -16.69 -9.55 -3.19
C LYS A 164 -17.33 -10.75 -3.92
N GLU A 165 -18.34 -11.36 -3.33
CA GLU A 165 -19.09 -12.46 -3.96
C GLU A 165 -19.99 -11.96 -5.09
N GLY A 166 -20.49 -10.72 -5.01
CA GLY A 166 -21.25 -10.07 -6.08
C GLY A 166 -20.44 -9.73 -7.33
N GLU A 167 -19.10 -9.83 -7.30
CA GLU A 167 -18.23 -9.66 -8.48
C GLU A 167 -18.06 -10.96 -9.29
N GLN A 168 -18.59 -12.12 -8.84
CA GLN A 168 -18.44 -13.42 -9.51
C GLN A 168 -19.71 -13.94 -10.22
N GLY A 169 -20.81 -13.18 -10.23
CA GLY A 169 -22.05 -13.51 -10.96
C GLY A 169 -22.30 -12.54 -12.09
#